data_AF-A0A351QXT8-F1
#
_entry.id   AF-A0A351QXT8-F1
#
_cell.length_a   1.000
_cell.length_b   1.000
_cell.length_c   1.000
_cell.angle_alpha   90.00
_cell.angle_beta   90.00
_cell.angle_gamma   90.00
#
_symmetry.space_group_name_H-M   'P 1'
#
loop_
_entity.id
_entity.type
_entity.pdbx_description
1 polymer ?
#
loop_
_entity_poly.entity_id
_entity_poly.type
_entity_poly.pdbx_seq_one_letter_code
_entity_poly.pdbx_strand_id
1 'polypeptide(L)'
;MKSIIKYLKKPWPYWVGGILLGVMNVILLGLIGISWQITSGFLLWGIGILQWFGLDPFKWEYFSHFQSYYGPIISNGNIFINQYTILNIGVILGSLVATLLASQFKWKKIKSKKQFIIALLGGIMMGYGTRLAVGCNIGAFFSGIPSFSLHAWVFGIFVMLGTWVGVKILVKFFI
;
A
#
# COMPACT_ATOMS: atom_id res chain seq x y z
N MET A 1 18.30 -27.61 -12.65
CA MET A 1 18.36 -26.13 -12.56
C MET A 1 17.63 -25.37 -13.68
N LYS A 2 17.75 -25.72 -14.97
CA LYS A 2 17.07 -25.00 -16.08
C LYS A 2 15.54 -24.89 -15.94
N SER A 3 14.89 -25.86 -15.30
CA SER A 3 13.44 -25.86 -15.07
C SER A 3 12.99 -24.75 -14.09
N ILE A 4 13.64 -24.63 -12.93
CA ILE A 4 13.29 -23.64 -11.90
C ILE A 4 13.44 -22.21 -12.42
N ILE A 5 14.52 -21.93 -13.17
CA ILE A 5 14.76 -20.62 -13.78
C ILE A 5 13.65 -20.25 -14.77
N LYS A 6 13.06 -21.23 -15.47
CA LYS A 6 11.95 -21.02 -16.41
C LYS A 6 10.65 -20.62 -15.69
N TYR A 7 10.39 -21.18 -14.51
CA TYR A 7 9.23 -20.82 -13.68
C TYR A 7 9.39 -19.48 -12.97
N LEU A 8 10.63 -19.09 -12.63
CA LEU A 8 10.93 -17.79 -12.02
C LEU A 8 10.88 -16.63 -13.02
N LYS A 9 11.22 -16.88 -14.29
CA LYS A 9 11.25 -15.83 -15.33
C LYS A 9 9.90 -15.59 -16.03
N LYS A 10 8.97 -16.54 -15.95
CA LYS A 10 7.64 -16.40 -16.55
C LYS A 10 6.65 -15.80 -15.55
N PRO A 11 5.79 -14.86 -15.98
CA PRO A 11 4.70 -14.40 -15.13
C PRO A 11 3.78 -15.58 -14.80
N TRP A 12 3.44 -15.72 -13.53
CA TRP A 12 2.53 -16.76 -13.09
C TRP A 12 1.09 -16.44 -13.52
N PRO A 13 0.23 -17.45 -13.70
CA PRO A 13 -1.18 -17.21 -13.95
C PRO A 13 -1.83 -16.38 -12.83
N TYR A 14 -2.75 -15.48 -13.20
CA TYR A 14 -3.38 -14.53 -12.27
C TYR A 14 -4.07 -15.21 -11.08
N TRP A 15 -4.67 -16.37 -11.30
CA TRP A 15 -5.35 -17.14 -10.26
C TRP A 15 -4.37 -17.64 -9.19
N VAL A 16 -3.14 -18.01 -9.56
CA VAL A 16 -2.11 -18.43 -8.59
C VAL A 16 -1.75 -17.26 -7.68
N GLY A 17 -1.53 -16.08 -8.26
CA GLY A 17 -1.28 -14.85 -7.50
C GLY A 17 -2.43 -14.52 -6.56
N GLY A 18 -3.67 -14.60 -7.05
CA GLY A 18 -4.87 -14.36 -6.25
C GLY A 18 -4.99 -15.31 -5.05
N ILE A 19 -4.80 -16.61 -5.26
CA ILE A 19 -4.85 -17.62 -4.19
C ILE A 19 -3.75 -17.36 -3.16
N LEU A 20 -2.50 -17.13 -3.60
CA LEU A 20 -1.38 -16.89 -2.69
C LEU A 20 -1.57 -15.64 -1.85
N LEU A 21 -1.99 -14.53 -2.46
CA LEU A 21 -2.28 -13.29 -1.74
C LEU A 21 -3.46 -13.46 -0.78
N GLY A 22 -4.49 -14.22 -1.19
CA GLY A 22 -5.66 -14.51 -0.36
C GLY A 22 -5.27 -15.31 0.88
N VAL A 23 -4.56 -16.43 0.69
CA VAL A 23 -4.04 -17.27 1.77
C VAL A 23 -3.13 -16.46 2.70
N MET A 24 -2.22 -15.66 2.13
CA MET A 24 -1.34 -14.79 2.92
C MET A 24 -2.13 -13.80 3.77
N ASN A 25 -3.18 -13.19 3.22
CA ASN A 25 -4.02 -12.26 3.96
C ASN A 25 -4.81 -12.95 5.09
N VAL A 26 -5.31 -14.17 4.86
CA VAL A 26 -5.97 -14.97 5.90
C VAL A 26 -5.00 -15.33 7.01
N ILE A 27 -3.76 -15.72 6.67
CA ILE A 27 -2.71 -16.02 7.65
C ILE A 27 -2.36 -14.77 8.46
N LEU A 28 -2.19 -13.62 7.81
CA LEU A 28 -1.91 -12.35 8.47
C LEU A 28 -3.02 -11.98 9.46
N LEU A 29 -4.28 -12.12 9.04
CA LEU A 29 -5.43 -11.87 9.90
C LEU A 29 -5.48 -12.85 11.08
N GLY A 30 -5.22 -14.14 10.85
CA GLY A 30 -5.24 -15.16 11.90
C GLY A 30 -4.11 -15.06 12.92
N LEU A 31 -2.91 -14.63 12.51
CA LEU A 31 -1.74 -14.53 13.40
C LEU A 31 -1.62 -13.17 14.07
N ILE A 32 -1.88 -12.08 13.34
CA ILE A 32 -1.59 -10.70 13.78
C ILE A 32 -2.88 -9.96 14.13
N GLY A 33 -4.06 -10.49 13.76
CA GLY A 33 -5.34 -9.84 14.01
C GLY A 33 -5.60 -8.61 13.11
N ILE A 34 -4.73 -8.36 12.13
CA ILE A 34 -4.85 -7.26 11.18
C ILE A 34 -4.91 -7.78 9.75
N SER A 35 -5.70 -7.10 8.91
CA SER A 35 -5.66 -7.29 7.47
C SER A 35 -4.42 -6.63 6.86
N TRP A 36 -4.03 -7.09 5.67
CA TRP A 36 -2.89 -6.50 4.96
C TRP A 36 -3.17 -5.04 4.58
N GLN A 37 -2.30 -4.14 5.05
CA GLN A 37 -2.44 -2.69 4.85
C GLN A 37 -1.07 -2.06 4.60
N ILE A 38 -1.03 -1.10 3.68
CA ILE A 38 0.21 -0.41 3.29
C ILE A 38 0.27 1.02 3.83
N THR A 39 -0.87 1.72 3.78
CA THR A 39 -0.87 3.16 3.94
C THR A 39 -0.62 3.60 5.39
N SER A 40 -1.05 2.80 6.37
CA SER A 40 -0.75 3.04 7.79
C SER A 40 0.75 3.08 8.08
N GLY A 41 1.56 2.24 7.44
CA GLY A 41 3.03 2.29 7.60
C GLY A 41 3.63 3.60 7.08
N PHE A 42 3.17 4.10 5.92
CA PHE A 42 3.62 5.38 5.38
C PHE A 42 3.21 6.57 6.24
N LEU A 43 2.01 6.53 6.84
CA LEU A 43 1.56 7.56 7.78
C LEU A 43 2.49 7.63 9.00
N LEU A 44 2.81 6.48 9.60
CA LEU A 44 3.68 6.41 10.78
C LEU A 44 5.09 6.90 10.48
N TRP A 45 5.65 6.56 9.31
CA TRP A 45 6.93 7.12 8.87
C TRP A 45 6.88 8.64 8.69
N GLY A 46 5.82 9.16 8.06
CA GLY A 46 5.64 10.61 7.90
C GLY A 46 5.56 11.34 9.25
N ILE A 47 4.90 10.72 10.23
CA ILE A 47 4.81 11.25 11.59
C ILE A 47 6.14 11.19 12.34
N GLY A 48 6.87 10.08 12.23
CA GLY A 48 8.20 9.98 12.82
C GLY A 48 9.14 11.08 12.28
N ILE A 49 9.03 11.39 10.98
CA ILE A 49 9.77 12.52 10.38
C ILE A 49 9.30 13.85 10.98
N LEU A 50 7.99 14.09 11.10
CA LEU A 50 7.46 15.32 11.71
C LEU A 50 7.90 15.51 13.17
N GLN A 51 8.02 14.42 13.92
CA GLN A 51 8.54 14.47 15.29
C GLN A 51 10.01 14.85 15.35
N TRP A 52 10.84 14.48 14.37
CA TRP A 52 12.22 14.95 14.29
C TRP A 52 12.30 16.46 14.09
N PHE A 53 11.26 17.08 13.51
CA PHE A 53 11.12 18.53 13.42
C PHE A 53 10.48 19.16 14.66
N GLY A 54 10.29 18.40 15.74
CA GLY A 54 9.76 18.89 17.02
C GLY A 54 8.24 19.07 17.06
N LEU A 55 7.50 18.51 16.10
CA LEU A 55 6.03 18.52 16.11
C LEU A 55 5.49 17.31 16.88
N ASP A 56 4.34 17.48 17.56
CA ASP A 56 3.64 16.41 18.28
C ASP A 56 2.34 15.98 17.54
N PRO A 57 2.44 15.29 16.39
CA PRO A 57 1.27 14.92 15.59
C PRO A 57 0.36 13.89 16.27
N PHE A 58 0.86 13.15 17.28
CA PHE A 58 0.04 12.20 18.03
C PHE A 58 -1.03 12.85 18.91
N LYS A 59 -0.93 14.17 19.16
CA LYS A 59 -1.97 14.94 19.86
C LYS A 59 -3.13 15.35 18.95
N TRP A 60 -2.99 15.17 17.63
CA TRP A 60 -4.05 15.53 16.69
C TRP A 60 -5.26 14.63 16.85
N GLU A 61 -6.45 15.20 16.64
CA GLU A 61 -7.74 14.52 16.78
C GLU A 61 -7.84 13.20 15.98
N TYR A 62 -7.15 13.14 14.84
CA TYR A 62 -7.05 11.92 14.04
C TYR A 62 -6.54 10.71 14.85
N PHE A 63 -5.50 10.89 15.68
CA PHE A 63 -4.93 9.79 16.46
C PHE A 63 -5.80 9.40 17.65
N SER A 64 -6.55 10.36 18.19
CA SER A 64 -7.58 10.09 19.20
C SER A 64 -8.73 9.28 18.60
N HIS A 65 -9.21 9.64 17.41
CA HIS A 65 -10.30 8.92 16.74
C HIS A 65 -9.89 7.50 16.31
N PHE A 66 -8.66 7.33 15.82
CA PHE A 66 -8.11 6.03 15.40
C PHE A 66 -7.23 5.36 16.47
N GLN A 67 -7.50 5.63 17.75
CA GLN A 67 -6.69 5.11 18.86
C GLN A 67 -6.64 3.58 18.91
N SER A 68 -7.70 2.88 18.49
CA SER A 68 -7.69 1.41 18.42
C SER A 68 -6.68 0.87 17.40
N TYR A 69 -6.41 1.61 16.31
CA TYR A 69 -5.49 1.19 15.25
C TYR A 69 -4.03 1.55 15.53
N TYR A 70 -3.81 2.70 16.17
CA TYR A 70 -2.46 3.27 16.35
C TYR A 70 -1.99 3.31 17.80
N GLY A 71 -2.90 3.25 18.78
CA GLY A 71 -2.60 3.34 20.21
C GLY A 71 -1.50 2.38 20.68
N PRO A 72 -1.59 1.07 20.38
CA PRO A 72 -0.53 0.12 20.76
C PRO A 72 0.85 0.46 20.18
N ILE A 73 0.90 1.07 18.99
CA ILE A 73 2.15 1.44 18.34
C ILE A 73 2.74 2.70 18.98
N ILE A 74 1.88 3.68 19.28
CA ILE A 74 2.26 4.93 19.93
C ILE A 74 2.78 4.65 21.34
N SER A 75 2.08 3.82 22.12
CA SER A 75 2.46 3.47 23.49
C SER A 75 3.78 2.70 23.58
N ASN A 76 4.10 1.87 22.57
CA ASN A 76 5.37 1.14 22.51
C ASN A 76 6.57 2.02 22.10
N GLY A 77 6.35 3.28 21.67
CA GLY A 77 7.40 4.23 21.28
C GLY A 77 8.13 3.92 19.95
N ASN A 78 7.97 2.72 19.41
CA ASN A 78 8.64 2.28 18.18
C ASN A 78 7.80 2.55 16.92
N ILE A 79 7.80 3.81 16.48
CA ILE A 79 7.01 4.26 15.33
C ILE A 79 7.56 3.72 14.02
N PHE A 80 8.88 3.53 13.91
CA PHE A 80 9.52 3.03 12.71
C PHE A 80 9.60 1.50 12.63
N ILE A 81 9.41 0.78 13.75
CA ILE A 81 9.47 -0.68 13.78
C ILE A 81 8.16 -1.18 14.38
N ASN A 82 7.18 -1.36 13.51
CA ASN A 82 5.85 -1.86 13.85
C ASN A 82 5.35 -2.84 12.78
N GLN A 83 4.23 -3.50 13.05
CA GLN A 83 3.60 -4.46 12.15
C GLN A 83 3.38 -3.94 10.73
N TYR A 84 2.88 -2.70 10.57
CA TYR A 84 2.62 -2.11 9.25
C TYR A 84 3.92 -1.79 8.51
N THR A 85 4.95 -1.31 9.22
CA THR A 85 6.26 -1.06 8.65
C THR A 85 6.92 -2.36 8.20
N ILE A 86 6.86 -3.43 9.00
CA ILE A 86 7.42 -4.74 8.65
C ILE A 86 6.75 -5.28 7.38
N LEU A 87 5.42 -5.14 7.26
CA LEU A 87 4.69 -5.51 6.04
C LEU A 87 5.15 -4.70 4.82
N ASN A 88 5.32 -3.38 4.97
CA ASN A 88 5.80 -2.52 3.88
C ASN A 88 7.22 -2.88 3.44
N ILE A 89 8.13 -3.08 4.41
CA ILE A 89 9.50 -3.51 4.14
C ILE A 89 9.50 -4.89 3.48
N GLY A 90 8.66 -5.81 3.93
CA GLY A 90 8.49 -7.13 3.33
C GLY A 90 8.05 -7.05 1.86
N VAL A 91 7.13 -6.14 1.52
CA VAL A 91 6.71 -5.91 0.13
C VAL A 91 7.85 -5.31 -0.71
N ILE A 92 8.59 -4.34 -0.17
CA ILE A 92 9.72 -3.70 -0.87
C ILE A 92 10.82 -4.73 -1.13
N LEU A 93 11.27 -5.44 -0.10
CA LEU A 93 12.33 -6.45 -0.23
C LEU A 93 11.87 -7.66 -1.05
N GLY A 94 10.65 -8.14 -0.85
CA GLY A 94 10.09 -9.25 -1.60
C GLY A 94 9.96 -8.95 -3.09
N SER A 95 9.47 -7.76 -3.45
CA SER A 95 9.38 -7.33 -4.86
C SER A 95 10.77 -7.14 -5.48
N LEU A 96 11.74 -6.64 -4.73
CA LEU A 96 13.13 -6.52 -5.18
C LEU A 96 13.75 -7.90 -5.46
N VAL A 97 13.64 -8.84 -4.52
CA VAL A 97 14.14 -10.21 -4.66
C VAL A 97 13.47 -10.90 -5.85
N ALA A 98 12.14 -10.81 -5.96
CA ALA A 98 11.40 -11.39 -7.08
C ALA A 98 11.87 -10.84 -8.43
N THR A 99 12.08 -9.52 -8.52
CA THR A 99 12.53 -8.86 -9.76
C THR A 99 13.97 -9.24 -10.12
N LEU A 100 14.86 -9.39 -9.14
CA LEU A 100 16.24 -9.85 -9.33
C LEU A 100 16.29 -11.31 -9.79
N LEU A 101 15.50 -12.20 -9.18
CA LEU A 101 15.38 -13.60 -9.57
C LEU A 101 14.81 -13.76 -10.99
N ALA A 102 13.85 -12.91 -11.37
CA ALA A 102 13.32 -12.86 -12.73
C ALA A 102 14.31 -12.26 -13.74
N SER A 103 15.44 -11.70 -13.29
CA SER A 103 16.40 -10.93 -14.10
C SER A 103 15.74 -9.76 -14.85
N GLN A 104 14.69 -9.16 -14.27
CA GLN A 104 13.92 -8.05 -14.86
C GLN A 104 14.22 -6.70 -14.22
N PHE A 105 15.22 -6.65 -13.32
CA PHE A 105 15.60 -5.41 -12.66
C PHE A 105 16.17 -4.42 -13.68
N LYS A 106 15.53 -3.25 -13.79
CA LYS A 106 15.95 -2.20 -14.70
C LYS A 106 15.79 -0.84 -14.04
N TRP A 107 16.89 -0.10 -13.93
CA TRP A 107 16.85 1.30 -13.50
C TRP A 107 16.18 2.15 -14.59
N LYS A 108 15.00 2.68 -14.30
CA LYS A 108 14.29 3.60 -15.20
C LYS A 108 14.44 5.02 -14.71
N LYS A 109 15.10 5.88 -15.50
CA LYS A 109 15.13 7.32 -15.24
C LYS A 109 13.78 7.94 -15.59
N ILE A 110 13.40 8.98 -14.86
CA ILE A 110 12.20 9.78 -15.15
C ILE A 110 12.44 10.53 -16.47
N LYS A 111 11.56 10.33 -17.46
CA LYS A 111 11.78 10.82 -18.82
C LYS A 111 11.46 12.31 -18.99
N SER A 112 10.57 12.87 -18.17
CA SER A 112 10.09 14.25 -18.32
C SER A 112 9.76 14.89 -16.97
N LYS A 113 10.04 16.19 -16.84
CA LYS A 113 9.62 17.00 -15.67
C LYS A 113 8.10 16.98 -15.50
N LYS A 114 7.33 16.97 -16.59
CA LYS A 114 5.86 16.84 -16.54
C LYS A 114 5.43 15.52 -15.88
N GLN A 115 6.14 14.43 -16.18
CA GLN A 115 5.88 13.13 -15.57
C GLN A 115 6.12 13.12 -14.07
N PHE A 116 7.19 13.78 -13.62
CA PHE A 116 7.48 13.93 -12.20
C PHE A 116 6.38 14.71 -11.47
N ILE A 117 5.96 15.86 -12.02
CA ILE A 117 4.93 16.71 -11.41
C ILE A 117 3.59 15.97 -11.30
N ILE A 118 3.16 15.29 -12.37
CA ILE A 118 1.90 14.53 -12.36
C ILE A 118 1.96 13.35 -11.37
N ALA A 119 3.10 12.65 -11.30
CA ALA A 119 3.29 11.57 -10.33
C ALA A 119 3.27 12.08 -8.88
N LEU A 120 3.88 13.24 -8.62
CA LEU A 120 3.87 13.88 -7.30
C LEU A 120 2.45 14.30 -6.90
N LEU A 121 1.73 14.99 -7.77
CA LEU A 121 0.33 15.38 -7.55
C LEU A 121 -0.57 14.16 -7.32
N GLY A 122 -0.39 13.10 -8.12
CA GLY A 122 -1.11 11.84 -7.94
C GLY A 122 -0.83 11.19 -6.59
N GLY A 123 0.43 11.18 -6.16
CA GLY A 123 0.82 10.67 -4.84
C GLY A 123 0.19 11.45 -3.67
N ILE A 124 0.16 12.79 -3.78
CA ILE A 124 -0.51 13.65 -2.78
C ILE A 124 -2.00 13.36 -2.72
N MET A 125 -2.67 13.29 -3.88
CA MET A 125 -4.10 12.95 -3.95
C MET A 125 -4.39 11.55 -3.39
N MET A 126 -3.55 10.55 -3.69
CA MET A 126 -3.67 9.21 -3.12
C MET A 126 -3.51 9.21 -1.60
N GLY A 127 -2.52 9.93 -1.09
CA GLY A 127 -2.27 10.04 0.35
C GLY A 127 -3.45 10.68 1.08
N TYR A 128 -3.94 11.80 0.57
CA TYR A 128 -5.11 12.51 1.09
C TYR A 128 -6.37 11.64 1.04
N GLY A 129 -6.68 11.07 -0.13
CA GLY A 129 -7.87 10.26 -0.35
C GLY A 129 -7.91 9.02 0.53
N THR A 130 -6.76 8.37 0.74
CA THR A 130 -6.68 7.22 1.66
C THR A 130 -7.09 7.57 3.08
N ARG A 131 -6.72 8.77 3.58
CA ARG A 131 -7.06 9.18 4.95
C ARG A 131 -8.54 9.48 5.11
N LEU A 132 -9.15 10.11 4.10
CA LEU A 132 -10.59 10.36 4.08
C LEU A 132 -11.40 9.06 3.95
N ALA A 133 -10.94 8.15 3.09
CA ALA A 133 -11.61 6.88 2.87
C ALA A 133 -11.29 5.82 3.94
N VAL A 134 -10.31 6.08 4.83
CA VAL A 134 -9.80 5.11 5.82
C VAL A 134 -9.43 3.77 5.15
N GLY A 135 -8.85 3.84 3.96
CA GLY A 135 -8.78 2.67 3.09
C GLY A 135 -7.80 2.80 1.93
N CYS A 136 -7.29 1.66 1.49
CA CYS A 136 -6.49 1.52 0.27
C CYS A 136 -6.93 0.28 -0.52
N ASN A 137 -6.43 0.10 -1.74
CA ASN A 137 -6.82 -1.04 -2.58
C ASN A 137 -6.57 -2.41 -1.92
N ILE A 138 -5.56 -2.54 -1.08
CA ILE A 138 -5.25 -3.82 -0.43
C ILE A 138 -6.07 -4.00 0.87
N GLY A 139 -6.17 -2.94 1.68
CA GLY A 139 -6.91 -2.99 2.95
C GLY A 139 -8.41 -2.94 2.76
N ALA A 140 -8.92 -1.93 2.06
CA ALA A 140 -10.35 -1.70 1.90
C ALA A 140 -10.95 -2.57 0.80
N PHE A 141 -10.35 -2.65 -0.39
CA PHE A 141 -10.92 -3.43 -1.49
C PHE A 141 -10.60 -4.92 -1.36
N PHE A 142 -9.32 -5.32 -1.36
CA PHE A 142 -8.93 -6.73 -1.36
C PHE A 142 -9.27 -7.48 -0.06
N SER A 143 -9.04 -6.88 1.11
CA SER A 143 -9.32 -7.53 2.40
C SER A 143 -10.76 -7.31 2.88
N GLY A 144 -11.36 -6.16 2.52
CA GLY A 144 -12.68 -5.77 3.01
C GLY A 144 -13.84 -6.48 2.31
N ILE A 145 -13.73 -6.75 1.00
CA ILE A 145 -14.78 -7.46 0.24
C ILE A 145 -15.02 -8.89 0.76
N PRO A 146 -13.98 -9.73 0.96
CA PRO A 146 -14.16 -11.07 1.53
C PRO A 146 -14.74 -11.06 2.96
N SER A 147 -14.54 -9.95 3.68
CA SER A 147 -15.10 -9.73 5.02
C SER A 147 -16.56 -9.22 4.98
N PHE A 148 -17.19 -9.20 3.80
CA PHE A 148 -18.54 -8.69 3.56
C PHE A 148 -18.78 -7.24 4.04
N SER A 149 -17.74 -6.41 4.05
CA SER A 149 -17.85 -5.02 4.48
C SER A 149 -18.56 -4.15 3.44
N LEU A 150 -19.67 -3.51 3.82
CA LEU A 150 -20.38 -2.56 2.94
C LEU A 150 -19.48 -1.38 2.54
N HIS A 151 -18.63 -0.90 3.45
CA HIS A 151 -17.64 0.13 3.16
C HIS A 151 -16.70 -0.29 2.01
N ALA A 152 -16.26 -1.55 1.98
CA ALA A 152 -15.37 -2.06 0.94
C ALA A 152 -16.02 -2.07 -0.45
N TRP A 153 -17.30 -2.43 -0.53
CA TRP A 153 -18.06 -2.41 -1.77
C TRP A 153 -18.23 -0.98 -2.31
N VAL A 154 -18.62 -0.05 -1.44
CA VAL A 154 -18.75 1.36 -1.79
C VAL A 154 -17.40 1.93 -2.24
N PHE A 155 -16.33 1.68 -1.47
CA PHE A 155 -14.97 2.06 -1.81
C PHE A 155 -14.57 1.50 -3.19
N GLY A 156 -14.87 0.23 -3.47
CA GLY A 156 -14.58 -0.41 -4.75
C GLY A 156 -15.21 0.28 -5.96
N ILE A 157 -16.47 0.71 -5.85
CA ILE A 157 -17.15 1.43 -6.93
C ILE A 157 -16.46 2.78 -7.18
N PHE A 158 -16.23 3.57 -6.13
CA PHE A 158 -15.65 4.90 -6.27
C PHE A 158 -14.19 4.87 -6.70
N VAL A 159 -13.40 3.89 -6.24
CA VAL A 159 -12.00 3.76 -6.66
C VAL A 159 -11.91 3.35 -8.12
N MET A 160 -12.83 2.51 -8.62
CA MET A 160 -12.90 2.14 -10.04
C MET A 160 -13.27 3.34 -10.92
N LEU A 161 -14.29 4.11 -10.53
CA LEU A 161 -14.67 5.34 -11.23
C LEU A 161 -13.54 6.38 -11.22
N GLY A 162 -12.92 6.62 -10.06
CA GLY A 162 -11.78 7.53 -9.92
C GLY A 162 -10.59 7.11 -10.77
N THR A 163 -10.28 5.81 -10.81
CA THR A 163 -9.21 5.25 -11.65
C THR A 163 -9.53 5.43 -13.13
N TRP A 164 -10.77 5.19 -13.56
CA TRP A 164 -11.18 5.39 -14.95
C TRP A 164 -11.01 6.85 -15.40
N VAL A 165 -11.46 7.80 -14.59
CA VAL A 165 -11.28 9.24 -14.86
C VAL A 165 -9.79 9.60 -14.87
N GLY A 166 -9.03 9.13 -13.87
CA GLY A 166 -7.59 9.38 -13.77
C GLY A 166 -6.81 8.87 -14.98
N VAL A 167 -7.11 7.66 -15.46
CA VAL A 167 -6.49 7.10 -16.68
C VAL A 167 -6.85 7.93 -17.90
N LYS A 168 -8.10 8.36 -18.07
CA LYS A 168 -8.49 9.23 -19.19
C LYS A 168 -7.73 10.57 -19.21
N ILE A 169 -7.57 11.18 -18.04
CA ILE A 169 -6.79 12.41 -17.89
C ILE A 169 -5.33 12.14 -18.27
N LEU A 170 -4.74 11.07 -17.72
CA LEU A 170 -3.34 10.73 -17.96
C LEU A 170 -3.06 10.44 -19.44
N VAL A 171 -3.93 9.68 -20.11
CA VAL A 171 -3.83 9.43 -21.56
C VAL A 171 -3.81 10.74 -22.32
N LYS A 172 -4.74 11.67 -22.05
CA LYS A 172 -4.80 12.97 -22.73
C LYS A 172 -3.57 13.87 -22.51
N PHE A 173 -2.86 13.71 -21.40
CA PHE A 173 -1.69 14.54 -21.06
C PHE A 173 -0.35 13.96 -21.56
N PHE A 174 -0.28 12.64 -21.82
CA PHE A 174 0.96 11.96 -22.23
C PHE A 174 0.95 11.39 -23.64
N ILE A 175 -0.23 11.13 -24.21
CA ILE A 175 -0.46 10.66 -25.59
C ILE A 175 -1.09 11.82 -26.36
#